data_AF-A0A358HMJ1-F1
#
_entry.id   AF-A0A358HMJ1-F1
#
_cell.length_a   1.000
_cell.length_b   1.000
_cell.length_c   1.000
_cell.angle_alpha   90.00
_cell.angle_beta   90.00
_cell.angle_gamma   90.00
#
_symmetry.space_group_name_H-M   'P 1'
#
loop_
_entity.id
_entity.type
_entity.pdbx_description
1 polymer ?
#
loop_
_entity_poly.entity_id
_entity_poly.type
_entity_poly.pdbx_seq_one_letter_code
_entity_poly.pdbx_strand_id
1 'polypeptide(L)'
;MSDGALGGNATPSVARDIAQKPVLTHSVVQDDAVQVLVRESINALEAQNMDEASRLINLALKLDITNPDLQFLNGLTYHLMGV
;
A
#
# COMPACT_ATOMS: atom_id res chain seq x y z
N MET A 1 0.19 -52.71 -46.58
CA MET A 1 0.87 -53.14 -45.34
C MET A 1 2.22 -52.43 -45.32
N SER A 2 2.54 -51.45 -44.50
CA SER A 2 1.79 -50.66 -43.52
C SER A 2 2.55 -49.33 -43.38
N ASP A 3 1.80 -48.23 -43.34
CA ASP A 3 2.30 -46.88 -43.06
C ASP A 3 3.03 -46.82 -41.71
N GLY A 4 4.21 -46.19 -41.71
CA GLY A 4 4.89 -45.76 -40.49
C GLY A 4 4.55 -44.30 -40.20
N ALA A 5 3.37 -44.05 -39.64
CA ALA A 5 2.94 -42.72 -39.21
C ALA A 5 2.18 -42.80 -37.88
N LEU A 6 2.88 -42.82 -36.74
CA LEU A 6 2.35 -42.61 -35.38
C LEU A 6 3.56 -42.31 -34.47
N GLY A 7 3.63 -41.34 -33.57
CA GLY A 7 2.73 -40.30 -33.07
C GLY A 7 3.65 -39.31 -32.31
N GLY A 8 3.21 -38.27 -31.65
CA GLY A 8 1.90 -37.78 -31.29
C GLY A 8 2.24 -36.54 -30.47
N ASN A 9 1.98 -35.37 -31.04
CA ASN A 9 2.20 -34.09 -30.39
C ASN A 9 1.01 -33.86 -29.45
N ALA A 10 1.18 -34.05 -28.15
CA ALA A 10 0.22 -33.60 -27.15
C ALA A 10 0.94 -33.42 -25.81
N THR A 11 0.98 -32.16 -25.37
CA THR A 11 1.49 -31.70 -24.08
C THR A 11 0.66 -32.24 -22.91
N PRO A 12 1.12 -32.05 -21.67
CA PRO A 12 0.38 -31.07 -20.90
C PRO A 12 1.33 -30.00 -20.33
N SER A 13 1.11 -28.79 -20.86
CA SER A 13 1.50 -27.55 -20.21
C SER A 13 0.77 -27.51 -18.87
N VAL A 14 1.50 -27.75 -17.78
CA VAL A 14 1.00 -27.40 -16.45
C VAL A 14 1.21 -25.89 -16.30
N ALA A 15 0.40 -25.13 -17.04
CA ALA A 15 0.13 -23.75 -16.70
C ALA A 15 -0.54 -23.80 -15.32
N ARG A 16 0.25 -23.52 -14.29
CA ARG A 16 -0.31 -23.14 -13.00
C ARG A 16 -0.98 -21.80 -13.22
N ASP A 17 -2.26 -21.84 -13.54
CA ASP A 17 -3.18 -20.72 -13.31
C ASP A 17 -3.19 -20.47 -11.80
N ILE A 18 -2.19 -19.71 -11.34
CA ILE A 18 -2.34 -18.91 -10.14
C ILE A 18 -3.35 -17.83 -10.52
N ALA A 19 -4.63 -18.17 -10.38
CA ALA A 19 -5.72 -17.21 -10.41
C ALA A 19 -5.37 -16.11 -9.40
N GLN A 20 -4.83 -15.02 -9.91
CA GLN A 20 -4.42 -13.86 -9.16
C GLN A 20 -5.72 -13.21 -8.70
N LYS A 21 -6.14 -13.58 -7.50
CA LYS A 21 -7.26 -12.95 -6.80
C LYS A 21 -6.96 -11.45 -6.79
N PRO A 22 -7.84 -10.57 -7.30
CA PRO A 22 -7.52 -9.17 -7.42
C PRO A 22 -7.46 -8.57 -6.01
N VAL A 23 -6.26 -8.52 -5.43
CA VAL A 23 -5.92 -7.71 -4.25
C VAL A 23 -5.71 -6.28 -4.75
N LEU A 24 -6.75 -5.70 -5.35
CA LEU A 24 -6.67 -4.34 -5.91
C LEU A 24 -7.63 -3.37 -5.20
N THR A 25 -8.55 -3.88 -4.39
CA THR A 25 -9.54 -3.03 -3.69
C THR A 25 -9.05 -2.53 -2.35
N HIS A 26 -8.22 -3.29 -1.62
CA HIS A 26 -7.72 -2.86 -0.31
C HIS A 26 -6.66 -1.76 -0.43
N SER A 27 -5.72 -1.89 -1.38
CA SER A 27 -4.69 -0.86 -1.62
C SER A 27 -5.29 0.47 -2.01
N VAL A 28 -6.22 0.54 -2.96
CA VAL A 28 -6.75 1.83 -3.42
C VAL A 28 -7.51 2.56 -2.29
N VAL A 29 -8.33 1.85 -1.51
CA VAL A 29 -9.05 2.46 -0.38
C VAL A 29 -8.11 2.89 0.75
N GLN A 30 -7.04 2.12 0.99
CA GLN A 30 -6.02 2.45 1.98
C GLN A 30 -5.16 3.63 1.55
N ASP A 31 -4.79 3.71 0.27
CA ASP A 31 -4.04 4.83 -0.32
C ASP A 31 -4.88 6.12 -0.24
N ASP A 32 -6.17 6.04 -0.54
CA ASP A 32 -7.09 7.17 -0.40
C ASP A 32 -7.20 7.64 1.06
N ALA A 33 -7.30 6.70 2.02
CA ALA A 33 -7.37 7.03 3.44
C ALA A 33 -6.07 7.67 3.96
N VAL A 34 -4.91 7.13 3.56
CA VAL A 34 -3.60 7.70 3.93
C VAL A 34 -3.45 9.11 3.37
N GLN A 35 -3.81 9.34 2.11
CA GLN A 35 -3.73 10.67 1.49
C GLN A 35 -4.62 11.70 2.19
N VAL A 36 -5.86 11.33 2.55
CA VAL A 36 -6.75 12.21 3.30
C VAL A 36 -6.13 12.58 4.66
N LEU A 37 -5.62 11.59 5.40
CA LEU A 37 -5.02 11.84 6.71
C LEU A 37 -3.77 12.72 6.63
N VAL A 38 -2.92 12.53 5.61
CA VAL A 38 -1.74 13.37 5.38
C VAL A 38 -2.15 14.81 5.04
N ARG A 39 -3.16 15.00 4.19
CA ARG A 39 -3.64 16.35 3.86
C ARG A 39 -4.18 17.07 5.10
N GLU A 40 -5.02 16.41 5.88
CA GLU A 40 -5.60 17.03 7.08
C GLU A 40 -4.53 17.29 8.15
N SER A 41 -3.48 16.46 8.25
CA SER A 41 -2.39 16.72 9.19
C SER A 41 -1.55 17.95 8.78
N ILE A 42 -1.33 18.18 7.49
CA ILE A 42 -0.67 19.38 6.98
C ILE A 42 -1.52 20.62 7.33
N ASN A 43 -2.83 20.58 7.10
CA ASN A 43 -3.74 21.66 7.50
C ASN A 43 -3.63 21.96 9.01
N ALA A 44 -3.55 20.91 9.85
CA ALA A 44 -3.40 21.06 11.30
C ALA A 44 -2.02 21.65 11.68
N LEU A 45 -0.93 21.26 11.02
CA LEU A 45 0.40 21.84 11.21
C LEU A 45 0.42 23.33 10.86
N GLU A 46 -0.16 23.71 9.72
CA GLU A 46 -0.29 25.10 9.29
C GLU A 46 -1.11 25.94 10.29
N ALA A 47 -2.17 25.35 10.84
CA ALA A 47 -2.98 25.95 11.90
C ALA A 47 -2.32 25.93 13.29
N GLN A 48 -1.09 25.42 13.42
CA GLN A 48 -0.37 25.24 14.69
C GLN A 48 -1.10 24.34 15.71
N ASN A 49 -2.03 23.50 15.25
CA ASN A 49 -2.73 22.53 16.08
C ASN A 49 -1.93 21.22 16.15
N MET A 50 -0.88 21.24 16.97
CA MET A 50 0.11 20.16 17.01
C MET A 50 -0.46 18.82 17.53
N ASP A 51 -1.40 18.88 18.47
CA ASP A 51 -2.05 17.66 19.00
C ASP A 51 -2.82 16.92 17.90
N GLU A 52 -3.54 17.67 17.06
CA GLU A 52 -4.32 17.08 15.98
C GLU A 52 -3.44 16.62 14.82
N ALA A 53 -2.41 17.41 14.47
CA ALA A 53 -1.40 16.98 13.51
C ALA A 53 -0.75 15.64 13.91
N SER A 54 -0.29 15.54 15.17
CA SER A 54 0.32 14.32 15.71
C SER A 54 -0.66 13.13 15.69
N ARG A 55 -1.93 13.35 16.04
CA ARG A 55 -2.97 12.32 15.99
C ARG A 55 -3.18 11.78 14.57
N LEU A 56 -3.35 12.67 13.60
CA LEU A 56 -3.62 12.32 12.20
C LEU A 56 -2.43 11.59 11.56
N ILE A 57 -1.21 12.04 11.83
CA ILE A 57 0.01 11.41 11.29
C ILE A 57 0.23 10.03 11.90
N ASN A 58 0.01 9.88 13.22
CA ASN A 58 0.07 8.56 13.86
C ASN A 58 -1.00 7.61 13.32
N LEU A 59 -2.18 8.11 12.93
CA LEU A 59 -3.21 7.29 12.31
C LEU A 59 -2.79 6.86 10.90
N ALA A 60 -2.26 7.78 10.08
CA ALA A 60 -1.73 7.45 8.76
C ALA A 60 -0.61 6.41 8.84
N LEU A 61 0.34 6.58 9.77
CA LEU A 61 1.46 5.66 9.97
C LEU A 61 0.99 4.26 10.40
N LYS A 62 -0.14 4.13 11.12
CA LYS A 62 -0.70 2.81 11.45
C LYS A 62 -1.30 2.10 10.24
N LEU A 63 -1.76 2.85 9.24
CA LEU A 63 -2.27 2.28 7.99
C LEU A 63 -1.12 1.80 7.10
N ASP A 64 0.00 2.53 7.05
CA ASP A 64 1.20 2.11 6.32
C ASP A 64 2.46 2.40 7.16
N ILE A 65 2.80 1.46 8.03
CA ILE A 65 3.94 1.61 8.96
C ILE A 65 5.29 1.53 8.25
N THR A 66 5.32 0.98 7.04
CA THR A 66 6.54 0.85 6.23
C THR A 66 6.84 2.08 5.38
N ASN A 67 5.91 3.04 5.33
CA ASN A 67 6.06 4.26 4.55
C ASN A 67 7.15 5.18 5.12
N PRO A 68 8.27 5.41 4.41
CA PRO A 68 9.36 6.25 4.91
C PRO A 68 8.94 7.72 5.07
N ASP A 69 8.02 8.21 4.24
CA ASP A 69 7.56 9.61 4.31
C ASP A 69 6.70 9.84 5.56
N LEU A 70 5.83 8.89 5.91
CA LEU A 70 5.04 8.96 7.15
C LEU A 70 5.91 8.84 8.40
N GLN A 71 6.95 7.99 8.37
CA GLN A 71 7.92 7.89 9.47
C GLN A 71 8.67 9.21 9.67
N PHE A 72 9.13 9.81 8.57
CA PHE A 72 9.79 11.13 8.61
C PHE A 72 8.85 12.21 9.15
N LEU A 73 7.63 12.30 8.61
CA LEU A 73 6.65 13.31 9.00
C LEU A 73 6.24 13.17 10.49
N ASN A 74 6.13 11.94 11.00
CA ASN A 74 5.86 11.68 12.41
C ASN A 74 7.00 12.18 13.30
N GLY A 75 8.25 11.86 12.95
CA GLY A 75 9.43 12.35 13.67
C GLY A 75 9.56 13.87 13.66
N LEU A 76 9.33 14.51 12.49
CA LEU A 76 9.32 15.97 12.36
C LEU A 76 8.26 16.61 13.26
N THR A 77 7.06 16.03 13.33
CA THR A 77 5.97 16.56 14.15
C THR A 77 6.34 16.54 15.64
N TYR A 78 6.93 15.44 16.13
CA TYR A 78 7.42 15.39 17.52
C TYR A 78 8.55 16.39 17.78
N HIS A 79 9.45 16.60 16.82
CA HIS A 79 10.49 17.62 16.94
C HIS A 79 9.89 19.02 17.08
N LEU A 80 8.88 19.36 16.26
CA LEU A 80 8.18 20.65 16.33
C LEU A 80 7.39 20.84 17.62
N MET A 81 6.88 19.75 18.21
CA MET A 81 6.21 19.78 19.52
C MET A 81 7.17 20.05 20.68
N GLY A 82 8.48 19.89 20.50
CA GLY A 82 9.48 20.18 21.51
C GLY A 82 9.47 19.23 22.73
N VAL A 83 9.06 17.97 22.51
CA VAL A 83 9.09 16.91 23.54
C VAL A 83 10.52 16.43 23.81
#